data_AF-A0A158JZ33-F1
#
_entry.id   AF-A0A158JZ33-F1
#
_cell.length_a   1.000
_cell.length_b   1.000
_cell.length_c   1.000
_cell.angle_alpha   90.00
_cell.angle_beta   90.00
_cell.angle_gamma   90.00
#
_symmetry.space_group_name_H-M   'P 1'
#
loop_
_entity.id
_entity.type
_entity.pdbx_description
1 polymer ?
#
loop_
_entity_poly.entity_id
_entity_poly.type
_entity_poly.pdbx_seq_one_letter_code
_entity_poly.pdbx_strand_id
1 'polypeptide(L)'
;MHSAITIPLFLYGRIRWMLHVETREGHAFHGADFDSLTELTVLLQHGIDQRAMAEINKVVMSETRQGVVVVGMEGTILSTNKAARRLLGVHGERPQKNFLSDYTAEQDVCAQEVFKGLVATEKRRIELLGEDGQTRPVLATRRVLKGSFDTAIWFLVDVKARQWEVDMRFMREAAADIAQQTRAPLALASSLV
;
A
#
# COMPACT_ATOMS: atom_id res chain seq x y z
N MET A 1 -8.98 -21.86 48.25
CA MET A 1 -10.09 -21.80 47.26
C MET A 1 -9.53 -21.07 46.05
N HIS A 2 -9.76 -21.53 44.82
CA HIS A 2 -9.25 -20.89 43.61
C HIS A 2 -10.43 -20.61 42.67
N SER A 3 -10.40 -19.47 41.99
CA SER A 3 -11.35 -19.14 40.94
C SER A 3 -10.61 -19.07 39.62
N ALA A 4 -11.22 -19.56 38.53
CA ALA A 4 -10.70 -19.44 37.18
C ALA A 4 -11.81 -19.03 36.20
N ILE A 5 -11.47 -18.24 35.19
CA ILE A 5 -12.37 -17.88 34.08
C ILE A 5 -11.62 -17.96 32.75
N THR A 6 -12.34 -18.35 31.71
CA THR A 6 -11.82 -18.47 30.36
C THR A 6 -12.73 -17.71 29.40
N ILE A 7 -12.17 -16.72 28.70
CA ILE A 7 -12.90 -15.81 27.82
C ILE A 7 -12.33 -15.93 26.40
N PRO A 8 -13.15 -16.22 25.37
CA PRO A 8 -12.66 -16.27 23.99
C PRO A 8 -12.33 -14.88 23.46
N LEU A 9 -11.20 -14.79 22.73
CA LEU A 9 -10.81 -13.59 21.98
C LEU A 9 -11.09 -13.79 20.49
N PHE A 10 -11.81 -12.83 19.92
CA PHE A 10 -12.21 -12.85 18.52
C PHE A 10 -11.32 -11.98 17.65
N LEU A 11 -11.11 -12.41 16.41
CA LEU A 11 -10.53 -11.62 15.32
C LEU A 11 -11.32 -11.97 14.05
N TYR A 12 -11.89 -10.95 13.40
CA TYR A 12 -12.81 -11.12 12.25
C TYR A 12 -13.97 -12.09 12.52
N GLY A 13 -14.57 -11.99 13.71
CA GLY A 13 -15.71 -12.82 14.12
C GLY A 13 -15.39 -14.29 14.40
N ARG A 14 -14.11 -14.67 14.39
CA ARG A 14 -13.66 -16.04 14.72
C ARG A 14 -12.86 -16.05 16.00
N ILE A 15 -13.07 -17.06 16.84
CA ILE A 15 -12.22 -17.31 18.00
C ILE A 15 -10.82 -17.64 17.50
N ARG A 16 -9.83 -16.88 17.95
CA ARG A 16 -8.42 -17.09 17.60
C ARG A 16 -7.55 -17.35 18.82
N TRP A 17 -7.96 -16.87 19.98
CA TRP A 17 -7.27 -17.07 21.25
C TRP A 17 -8.27 -17.26 22.39
N MET A 18 -7.77 -17.78 23.52
CA MET A 18 -8.51 -17.89 24.76
C MET A 18 -7.73 -17.12 25.83
N LEU A 19 -8.36 -16.16 26.49
CA LEU A 19 -7.84 -15.48 27.66
C LEU A 19 -8.23 -16.31 28.89
N HIS A 20 -7.24 -16.86 29.58
CA HIS A 20 -7.44 -17.62 30.80
C HIS A 20 -6.90 -16.82 31.98
N VAL A 21 -7.74 -16.61 33.00
CA VAL A 21 -7.39 -15.85 34.19
C VAL A 21 -7.69 -16.70 35.42
N GLU A 22 -6.72 -16.79 36.33
CA GLU A 22 -6.81 -17.54 37.57
C GLU A 22 -6.48 -16.64 38.75
N THR A 23 -7.14 -16.88 39.87
CA THR A 23 -6.87 -16.18 41.13
C THR A 23 -7.02 -17.10 42.34
N ARG A 24 -6.34 -16.72 43.42
CA ARG A 24 -6.39 -17.42 44.72
C ARG A 24 -7.57 -16.97 45.58
N GLU A 25 -8.32 -15.99 45.13
CA GLU A 25 -9.54 -15.52 45.79
C GLU A 25 -10.76 -16.33 45.32
N GLY A 26 -11.65 -16.67 46.24
CA GLY A 26 -12.91 -17.32 45.93
C GLY A 26 -13.94 -16.29 45.44
N HIS A 27 -14.77 -16.66 44.47
CA HIS A 27 -15.86 -15.80 43.95
C HIS A 27 -15.37 -14.49 43.29
N ALA A 28 -14.13 -14.48 42.81
CA ALA A 28 -13.45 -13.29 42.30
C ALA A 28 -13.84 -12.86 40.87
N PHE A 29 -14.78 -13.56 40.23
CA PHE A 29 -15.22 -13.25 38.85
C PHE A 29 -16.72 -12.97 38.80
N HIS A 30 -17.18 -12.08 39.67
CA HIS A 30 -18.57 -11.65 39.75
C HIS A 30 -18.66 -10.14 39.91
N GLY A 31 -19.80 -9.57 39.49
CA GLY A 31 -20.04 -8.13 39.57
C GLY A 31 -18.93 -7.33 38.89
N ALA A 32 -18.38 -6.34 39.60
CA ALA A 32 -17.40 -5.40 39.08
C ALA A 32 -16.13 -6.06 38.50
N ASP A 33 -15.70 -7.21 39.04
CA ASP A 33 -14.51 -7.91 38.55
C ASP A 33 -14.76 -8.53 37.17
N PHE A 34 -15.96 -9.07 36.96
CA PHE A 34 -16.37 -9.61 35.66
C PHE A 34 -16.57 -8.50 34.62
N ASP A 35 -17.15 -7.37 35.03
CA ASP A 35 -17.31 -6.20 34.17
C ASP A 35 -15.95 -5.66 33.73
N SER A 36 -15.00 -5.54 34.66
CA SER A 36 -13.61 -5.11 34.38
C SER A 36 -12.90 -6.07 33.42
N LEU A 37 -13.06 -7.38 33.60
CA LEU A 37 -12.51 -8.38 32.67
C LEU A 37 -13.13 -8.30 31.28
N THR A 38 -14.42 -7.96 31.20
CA THR A 38 -15.12 -7.77 29.93
C THR A 38 -14.58 -6.53 29.21
N GLU A 39 -14.38 -5.42 29.92
CA GLU A 39 -13.75 -4.22 29.37
C GLU A 39 -12.32 -4.49 28.89
N LEU A 40 -11.50 -5.18 29.69
CA LEU A 40 -10.16 -5.60 29.29
C LEU A 40 -10.19 -6.48 28.04
N THR A 41 -11.14 -7.40 27.96
CA THR A 41 -11.33 -8.26 26.79
C THR A 41 -11.61 -7.43 25.53
N VAL A 42 -12.48 -6.42 25.62
CA VAL A 42 -12.78 -5.50 24.51
C VAL A 42 -11.53 -4.71 24.09
N LEU A 43 -10.76 -4.18 25.05
CA LEU A 43 -9.53 -3.45 24.77
C LEU A 43 -8.47 -4.33 24.07
N LEU A 44 -8.32 -5.57 24.55
CA LEU A 44 -7.41 -6.55 23.93
C LEU A 44 -7.83 -6.86 22.49
N GLN A 45 -9.13 -7.10 22.24
CA GLN A 45 -9.65 -7.37 20.91
C GLN A 45 -9.41 -6.19 19.96
N HIS A 46 -9.68 -4.96 20.39
CA HIS A 46 -9.37 -3.77 19.60
C HIS A 46 -7.88 -3.66 19.28
N GLY A 47 -7.00 -3.92 20.25
CA GLY A 47 -5.55 -3.93 20.03
C GLY A 47 -5.11 -4.99 19.02
N ILE A 48 -5.70 -6.19 19.08
CA ILE A 48 -5.46 -7.28 18.12
C ILE A 48 -5.92 -6.87 16.72
N ASP A 49 -7.13 -6.31 16.58
CA ASP A 49 -7.67 -5.86 15.29
C ASP A 49 -6.79 -4.78 14.66
N GLN A 50 -6.36 -3.79 15.45
CA GLN A 50 -5.45 -2.74 14.99
C GLN A 50 -4.12 -3.32 14.54
N ARG A 51 -3.55 -4.26 15.29
CA ARG A 51 -2.28 -4.89 14.92
C ARG A 51 -2.42 -5.73 13.65
N ALA A 52 -3.50 -6.50 13.52
CA ALA A 52 -3.78 -7.30 12.34
C ALA A 52 -3.92 -6.42 11.09
N MET A 53 -4.67 -5.32 11.20
CA MET A 53 -4.82 -4.35 10.12
C MET A 53 -3.48 -3.70 9.72
N ALA A 54 -2.63 -3.37 10.70
CA ALA A 54 -1.31 -2.83 10.46
C ALA A 54 -0.40 -3.80 9.68
N GLU A 55 -0.40 -5.10 10.03
CA GLU A 55 0.36 -6.11 9.29
C GLU A 55 -0.19 -6.34 7.88
N ILE A 56 -1.51 -6.38 7.70
CA ILE A 56 -2.14 -6.46 6.37
C ILE A 56 -1.72 -5.27 5.51
N ASN A 57 -1.85 -4.05 6.04
CA ASN A 57 -1.45 -2.84 5.32
C ASN A 57 0.03 -2.86 4.96
N LYS A 58 0.90 -3.35 5.84
CA LYS A 58 2.34 -3.50 5.55
C LYS A 58 2.59 -4.43 4.36
N VAL A 59 1.94 -5.59 4.33
CA VAL A 59 2.07 -6.54 3.22
C VAL A 59 1.51 -5.95 1.92
N VAL A 60 0.30 -5.38 1.96
CA VAL A 60 -0.33 -4.72 0.80
C VAL A 60 0.58 -3.64 0.24
N MET A 61 1.12 -2.77 1.09
CA MET A 61 2.04 -1.71 0.68
C MET A 61 3.33 -2.25 0.05
N SER A 62 3.85 -3.38 0.56
CA SER A 62 5.08 -3.99 0.04
C SER A 62 4.91 -4.65 -1.34
N GLU A 63 3.75 -5.25 -1.60
CA GLU A 63 3.42 -5.94 -2.86
C GLU A 63 2.86 -5.00 -3.93
N THR A 64 2.35 -3.83 -3.52
CA THR A 64 1.80 -2.84 -4.45
C THR A 64 2.89 -2.30 -5.37
N ARG A 65 2.73 -2.52 -6.68
CA ARG A 65 3.65 -2.01 -7.72
C ARG A 65 3.54 -0.51 -7.95
N GLN A 66 2.39 0.07 -7.66
CA GLN A 66 2.17 1.52 -7.69
C GLN A 66 2.93 2.18 -6.54
N GLY A 67 3.59 3.31 -6.81
CA GLY A 67 4.22 4.10 -5.77
C GLY A 67 3.15 4.71 -4.87
N VAL A 68 3.29 4.53 -3.56
CA VAL A 68 2.42 5.14 -2.55
C VAL A 68 3.29 5.99 -1.64
N VAL A 69 2.98 7.28 -1.57
CA VAL A 69 3.59 8.25 -0.67
C VAL A 69 2.50 8.83 0.22
N VAL A 70 2.65 8.71 1.53
CA VAL A 70 1.78 9.37 2.51
C VAL A 70 2.45 10.67 2.90
N VAL A 71 1.71 11.77 2.80
CA VAL A 71 2.18 13.11 3.14
C VAL A 71 1.28 13.78 4.17
N GLY A 72 1.85 14.69 4.97
CA GLY A 72 1.07 15.68 5.71
C GLY A 72 0.38 16.66 4.74
N MET A 73 -0.60 17.41 5.22
CA MET A 73 -1.29 18.41 4.39
C MET A 73 -0.37 19.51 3.85
N GLU A 74 0.74 19.77 4.55
CA GLU A 74 1.83 20.66 4.15
C GLU A 74 2.80 20.05 3.12
N GLY A 75 2.65 18.76 2.80
CA GLY A 75 3.45 18.06 1.80
C GLY A 75 4.68 17.31 2.31
N THR A 76 4.91 17.28 3.63
CA THR A 76 5.99 16.50 4.26
C THR A 76 5.76 15.02 4.04
N ILE A 77 6.78 14.27 3.63
CA ILE A 77 6.71 12.82 3.47
C ILE A 77 6.69 12.15 4.84
N LEU A 78 5.58 11.47 5.14
CA LEU A 78 5.40 10.71 6.37
C LEU A 78 5.77 9.23 6.17
N SER A 79 5.46 8.67 5.00
CA SER A 79 5.74 7.27 4.70
C SER A 79 5.79 7.02 3.19
N THR A 80 6.54 5.99 2.79
CA THR A 80 6.65 5.54 1.41
C THR A 80 6.63 4.02 1.34
N ASN A 81 5.98 3.47 0.31
CA ASN A 81 6.14 2.06 -0.01
C ASN A 81 7.40 1.78 -0.85
N LYS A 82 7.70 0.50 -1.09
CA LYS A 82 8.89 0.06 -1.85
C LYS A 82 8.86 0.57 -3.30
N ALA A 83 7.69 0.67 -3.92
CA ALA A 83 7.56 1.21 -5.27
C ALA A 83 7.86 2.71 -5.32
N ALA A 84 7.33 3.50 -4.38
CA ALA A 84 7.59 4.93 -4.29
C ALA A 84 9.08 5.20 -4.06
N ARG A 85 9.74 4.47 -3.15
CA ARG A 85 11.19 4.61 -2.95
C ARG A 85 11.99 4.42 -4.23
N ARG A 86 11.63 3.43 -5.06
CA ARG A 86 12.26 3.21 -6.37
C ARG A 86 12.04 4.40 -7.32
N LEU A 87 10.83 4.97 -7.34
CA LEU A 87 10.53 6.14 -8.18
C LEU A 87 11.28 7.39 -7.70
N LEU A 88 11.41 7.56 -6.39
CA LEU A 88 12.12 8.66 -5.75
C LEU A 88 13.65 8.48 -5.74
N GLY A 89 14.18 7.36 -6.23
CA GLY A 89 15.62 7.08 -6.23
C GLY A 89 16.21 6.82 -4.85
N VAL A 90 15.39 6.44 -3.86
CA VAL A 90 15.81 6.26 -2.47
C VAL A 90 16.51 4.90 -2.31
N HIS A 91 17.79 4.92 -1.95
CA HIS A 91 18.59 3.71 -1.70
C HIS A 91 18.51 3.20 -0.25
N GLY A 92 18.08 4.04 0.70
CA GLY A 92 17.92 3.69 2.11
C GLY A 92 16.48 3.33 2.51
N GLU A 93 16.24 3.25 3.82
CA GLU A 93 14.89 3.03 4.35
C GLU A 93 14.01 4.29 4.27
N ARG A 94 14.62 5.46 4.29
CA ARG A 94 13.93 6.76 4.30
C ARG A 94 14.45 7.68 3.20
N PRO A 95 13.56 8.52 2.61
CA PRO A 95 13.98 9.57 1.70
C PRO A 95 14.83 10.63 2.41
N GLN A 96 15.77 11.24 1.71
CA GLN A 96 16.61 12.33 2.21
C GLN A 96 15.89 13.68 2.16
N LYS A 97 15.00 13.89 1.18
CA LYS A 97 14.22 15.12 1.07
C LYS A 97 12.95 14.98 1.92
N ASN A 98 12.61 16.04 2.63
CA ASN A 98 11.46 16.04 3.55
C ASN A 98 10.14 16.26 2.84
N PHE A 99 10.11 17.04 1.75
CA PHE A 99 8.88 17.35 1.03
C PHE A 99 8.82 16.60 -0.31
N LEU A 100 7.61 16.14 -0.67
CA LEU A 100 7.42 15.48 -1.96
C LEU A 100 7.66 16.44 -3.14
N SER A 101 7.38 17.73 -2.96
CA SER A 101 7.65 18.77 -3.96
C SER A 101 9.12 18.89 -4.33
N ASP A 102 10.04 18.50 -3.44
CA ASP A 102 11.47 18.63 -3.68
C ASP A 102 11.98 17.59 -4.71
N TYR A 103 11.15 16.61 -5.05
CA TYR A 103 11.41 15.62 -6.10
C TYR A 103 10.90 16.06 -7.46
N THR A 104 10.40 17.28 -7.65
CA THR A 104 10.12 17.79 -9.00
C THR A 104 11.39 18.36 -9.63
N ALA A 105 11.44 18.42 -10.96
CA ALA A 105 12.46 19.22 -11.63
C ALA A 105 12.34 20.70 -11.20
N GLU A 106 13.48 21.39 -10.97
CA GLU A 106 13.51 22.75 -10.41
C GLU A 106 12.73 23.79 -11.23
N GLN A 107 12.52 23.52 -12.53
CA GLN A 107 11.82 24.43 -13.45
C GLN A 107 10.32 24.13 -13.59
N ASP A 108 9.80 23.08 -12.94
CA ASP A 108 8.38 22.70 -13.02
C ASP A 108 7.59 23.24 -11.83
N VAL A 109 7.33 24.54 -11.85
CA VAL A 109 6.53 25.25 -10.83
C VAL A 109 5.14 24.63 -10.68
N CYS A 110 4.56 24.17 -11.78
CA CYS A 110 3.23 23.57 -11.78
C CYS A 110 3.21 22.22 -11.04
N ALA A 111 4.25 21.40 -11.22
CA ALA A 111 4.40 20.16 -10.45
C ALA A 111 4.61 20.43 -8.95
N GLN A 112 5.36 21.47 -8.59
CA GLN A 112 5.55 21.85 -7.19
C GLN A 112 4.22 22.24 -6.52
N GLU A 113 3.39 23.06 -7.17
CA GLU A 113 2.08 23.45 -6.65
C GLU A 113 1.13 22.26 -6.49
N VAL A 114 1.19 21.31 -7.42
CA VAL A 114 0.41 20.07 -7.36
C VAL A 114 0.79 19.25 -6.14
N PHE A 115 2.08 19.01 -5.92
CA PHE A 115 2.54 18.23 -4.76
C PHE A 115 2.40 18.95 -3.42
N LYS A 116 2.40 20.29 -3.40
CA LYS A 116 1.97 21.10 -2.25
C LYS A 116 0.47 21.00 -1.97
N GLY A 117 -0.29 20.32 -2.83
CA GLY A 117 -1.72 20.08 -2.63
C GLY A 117 -2.59 21.31 -2.89
N LEU A 118 -2.05 22.33 -3.55
CA LEU A 118 -2.73 23.59 -3.88
C LEU A 118 -3.70 23.44 -5.06
N VAL A 119 -3.57 22.36 -5.84
CA VAL A 119 -4.39 22.08 -7.02
C VAL A 119 -5.04 20.70 -6.91
N ALA A 120 -6.38 20.64 -6.97
CA ALA A 120 -7.11 19.39 -7.02
C ALA A 120 -6.72 18.60 -8.27
N THR A 121 -6.27 17.36 -8.09
CA THR A 121 -5.74 16.55 -9.20
C THR A 121 -6.32 15.14 -9.16
N GLU A 122 -7.17 14.82 -10.14
CA GLU A 122 -7.64 13.46 -10.36
C GLU A 122 -6.51 12.57 -10.88
N LYS A 123 -5.69 13.08 -11.80
CA LYS A 123 -4.51 12.40 -12.35
C LYS A 123 -3.66 13.39 -13.16
N ARG A 124 -2.38 13.58 -12.81
CA ARG A 124 -1.48 14.49 -13.54
C ARG A 124 -0.15 13.84 -13.85
N ARG A 125 0.39 14.09 -15.03
CA ARG A 125 1.76 13.67 -15.37
C ARG A 125 2.76 14.63 -14.73
N ILE A 126 3.75 14.10 -14.04
CA ILE A 126 4.83 14.86 -13.38
C ILE A 126 6.15 14.16 -13.66
N GLU A 127 7.20 14.94 -13.94
CA GLU A 127 8.56 14.43 -14.05
C GLU A 127 9.23 14.48 -12.66
N LEU A 128 9.51 13.31 -12.08
CA LEU A 128 10.21 13.20 -10.80
C LEU A 128 11.71 13.17 -11.01
N LEU A 129 12.45 14.02 -10.31
CA LEU A 129 13.90 13.96 -10.16
C LEU A 129 14.25 13.20 -8.87
N GLY A 130 14.64 11.94 -9.02
CA GLY A 130 15.04 11.08 -7.91
C GLY A 130 16.33 11.52 -7.22
N GLU A 131 16.57 11.01 -6.02
CA GLU A 131 17.84 11.19 -5.28
C GLU A 131 19.04 10.59 -6.01
N ASP A 132 18.81 9.63 -6.89
CA ASP A 132 19.80 9.03 -7.78
C ASP A 132 20.07 9.85 -9.04
N GLY A 133 19.50 11.06 -9.12
CA GLY A 133 19.64 11.99 -10.25
C GLY A 133 18.86 11.59 -11.50
N GLN A 134 18.12 10.47 -11.48
CA GLN A 134 17.35 10.03 -12.64
C GLN A 134 15.99 10.72 -12.69
N THR A 135 15.58 11.12 -13.90
CA THR A 135 14.24 11.67 -14.15
C THR A 135 13.27 10.56 -14.55
N ARG A 136 12.13 10.48 -13.85
CA ARG A 136 11.10 9.46 -14.04
C ARG A 136 9.72 10.10 -14.25
N PRO A 137 9.07 9.90 -15.40
CA PRO A 137 7.72 10.37 -15.61
C PRO A 137 6.72 9.50 -14.84
N VAL A 138 5.91 10.14 -14.00
CA VAL A 138 4.85 9.47 -13.26
C VAL A 138 3.49 10.10 -13.51
N LEU A 139 2.44 9.28 -13.44
CA LEU A 139 1.08 9.76 -13.26
C LEU A 139 0.81 9.80 -11.75
N ALA A 140 0.65 11.02 -11.24
CA ALA A 140 0.37 11.32 -9.85
C ALA A 140 -1.14 11.54 -9.64
N THR A 141 -1.70 10.85 -8.66
CA THR A 141 -3.10 11.01 -8.20
C THR A 141 -3.10 11.23 -6.70
N ARG A 142 -3.80 12.27 -6.23
CA ARG A 142 -3.94 12.57 -4.81
C ARG A 142 -5.26 12.04 -4.27
N ARG A 143 -5.24 11.52 -3.04
CA ARG A 143 -6.43 11.23 -2.23
C ARG A 143 -6.22 11.78 -0.83
N VAL A 144 -7.07 12.72 -0.42
CA VAL A 144 -7.07 13.23 0.96
C VAL A 144 -7.80 12.21 1.83
N LEU A 145 -7.19 11.84 2.95
CA LEU A 145 -7.84 10.97 3.93
C LEU A 145 -8.89 11.80 4.68
N LYS A 146 -10.14 11.34 4.66
CA LYS A 146 -11.22 11.99 5.41
C LYS A 146 -11.02 11.74 6.91
N GLY A 147 -11.16 12.77 7.73
CA GLY A 147 -11.00 12.71 9.19
C GLY A 147 -9.95 13.69 9.71
N SER A 148 -9.67 13.65 11.02
CA SER A 148 -8.78 14.58 11.73
C SER A 148 -7.28 14.27 11.57
N PHE A 149 -6.88 13.53 10.54
CA PHE A 149 -5.51 13.04 10.40
C PHE A 149 -4.60 13.95 9.58
N ASP A 150 -5.10 15.07 9.06
CA ASP A 150 -4.35 16.06 8.27
C ASP A 150 -3.31 15.41 7.32
N THR A 151 -3.76 14.39 6.57
CA THR A 151 -2.91 13.56 5.72
C THR A 151 -3.52 13.34 4.34
N ALA A 152 -2.65 13.20 3.35
CA ALA A 152 -3.01 12.81 2.00
C ALA A 152 -2.12 11.69 1.50
N ILE A 153 -2.65 10.90 0.57
CA ILE A 153 -1.94 9.82 -0.11
C ILE A 153 -1.75 10.21 -1.57
N TRP A 154 -0.50 10.14 -2.01
CA TRP A 154 -0.12 10.23 -3.41
C TRP A 154 0.12 8.85 -3.99
N PHE A 155 -0.57 8.58 -5.08
CA PHE A 155 -0.39 7.39 -5.90
C PHE A 155 0.40 7.76 -7.16
N LEU A 156 1.52 7.09 -7.38
CA LEU A 156 2.48 7.36 -8.45
C LEU A 156 2.59 6.13 -9.35
N VAL A 157 2.24 6.28 -10.63
CA VAL A 157 2.38 5.22 -11.65
C VAL A 157 3.46 5.62 -12.62
N ASP A 158 4.50 4.81 -12.76
CA ASP A 158 5.52 4.99 -13.80
C ASP A 158 4.88 4.89 -15.19
N VAL A 159 5.03 5.94 -15.99
CA VAL A 159 4.47 6.01 -17.34
C VAL A 159 5.24 5.13 -18.31
N LYS A 160 6.57 5.03 -18.18
CA LYS A 160 7.41 4.22 -19.07
C LYS A 160 7.16 2.73 -18.86
N ALA A 161 7.06 2.30 -17.61
CA ALA A 161 6.73 0.91 -17.29
C ALA A 161 5.35 0.51 -17.82
N ARG A 162 4.36 1.41 -17.70
CA ARG A 162 3.00 1.15 -18.21
C ARG A 162 2.95 1.08 -19.73
N GLN A 163 3.67 1.95 -20.44
CA GLN A 163 3.72 1.90 -21.89
C GLN A 163 4.38 0.60 -22.37
N TRP A 164 5.50 0.21 -21.73
CA TRP A 164 6.19 -1.06 -22.03
C TRP A 164 5.30 -2.30 -21.81
N GLU A 165 4.52 -2.36 -20.74
CA GLU A 165 3.58 -3.47 -20.51
C GLU A 165 2.49 -3.56 -21.59
N VAL A 166 2.00 -2.41 -22.07
CA VAL A 166 1.02 -2.36 -23.17
C VAL A 166 1.68 -2.83 -24.47
N ASP A 167 2.86 -2.30 -24.81
CA ASP A 167 3.57 -2.62 -26.04
C ASP A 167 3.97 -4.11 -26.10
N MET A 168 4.39 -4.70 -24.97
CA MET A 168 4.70 -6.13 -24.87
C MET A 168 3.48 -7.03 -25.01
N ARG A 169 2.28 -6.59 -24.59
CA ARG A 169 1.04 -7.33 -24.83
C ARG A 169 0.73 -7.38 -26.32
N PHE A 170 0.81 -6.25 -27.00
CA PHE A 170 0.63 -6.17 -28.46
C PHE A 170 1.64 -7.06 -29.21
N MET A 171 2.91 -7.04 -28.81
CA MET A 171 3.92 -7.91 -29.42
C MET A 171 3.62 -9.40 -29.23
N ARG A 172 3.11 -9.81 -28.06
CA ARG A 172 2.70 -11.22 -27.83
C ARG A 172 1.49 -11.62 -28.65
N GLU A 173 0.49 -10.74 -28.77
CA GLU A 173 -0.69 -10.99 -29.60
C GLU A 173 -0.29 -11.09 -31.08
N ALA A 174 0.51 -10.16 -31.58
CA ALA A 174 1.03 -10.21 -32.95
C ALA A 174 1.87 -11.47 -33.22
N ALA A 175 2.73 -11.89 -32.26
CA ALA A 175 3.50 -13.12 -32.38
C ALA A 175 2.61 -14.37 -32.38
N ALA A 176 1.54 -14.39 -31.58
CA ALA A 176 0.56 -15.48 -31.57
C ALA A 176 -0.20 -15.56 -32.90
N ASP A 177 -0.63 -14.43 -33.45
CA ASP A 177 -1.32 -14.37 -34.75
C ASP A 177 -0.41 -14.82 -35.89
N ILE A 178 0.86 -14.40 -35.91
CA ILE A 178 1.84 -14.86 -36.91
C ILE A 178 2.09 -16.36 -36.76
N ALA A 179 2.24 -16.87 -35.54
CA ALA A 179 2.38 -18.31 -35.30
C ALA A 179 1.15 -19.10 -35.75
N GLN A 180 -0.04 -18.52 -35.63
CA GLN A 180 -1.30 -19.14 -36.06
C GLN A 180 -1.45 -19.10 -37.59
N GLN A 181 -1.04 -18.01 -38.25
CA GLN A 181 -1.05 -17.88 -39.71
C GLN A 181 0.01 -18.75 -40.40
N THR A 182 1.16 -18.95 -39.78
CA THR A 182 2.24 -19.81 -40.32
C THR A 182 1.96 -21.31 -40.17
N ARG A 183 1.09 -21.72 -39.24
CA ARG A 183 0.68 -23.13 -39.06
C ARG A 183 0.01 -23.73 -40.29
N ALA A 184 -0.86 -23.00 -40.97
CA ALA A 184 -1.61 -23.51 -42.12
C ALA A 184 -0.71 -23.85 -43.34
N PRO A 185 0.16 -22.95 -43.83
CA PRO A 185 1.07 -23.27 -44.94
C PRO A 185 2.13 -24.31 -44.57
N LEU A 186 2.62 -24.33 -43.32
CA LEU A 186 3.60 -25.34 -42.87
C LEU A 186 2.99 -26.74 -42.77
N ALA A 187 1.73 -26.87 -42.34
CA ALA A 187 1.01 -28.15 -42.31
C ALA A 187 0.73 -28.68 -43.73
N LEU A 188 0.45 -27.79 -44.69
CA LEU A 188 0.31 -28.17 -46.09
C LEU A 188 1.65 -28.63 -46.68
N ALA A 189 2.75 -27.95 -46.36
CA ALA A 189 4.09 -28.34 -46.80
C ALA A 189 4.54 -29.71 -46.23
N SER A 190 4.16 -30.05 -44.98
CA SER A 190 4.48 -31.36 -44.40
C SER A 190 3.63 -32.51 -44.95
N SER A 191 2.50 -32.22 -45.61
CA SER A 191 1.62 -33.24 -46.23
C SER A 191 2.02 -33.61 -47.66
N LEU A 192 3.02 -32.92 -48.22
CA LEU A 192 3.54 -33.10 -49.58
C LEU A 192 4.87 -33.88 -49.63
N VAL A 193 5.27 -34.52 -48.53
CA VAL A 193 6.43 -35.43 -48.42
C VAL A 193 5.94 -36.84 -48.11
#